data_AF-V7HLN6-F1
#
_entry.id   AF-V7HLN6-F1
#
_cell.length_a   1.000
_cell.length_b   1.000
_cell.length_c   1.000
_cell.angle_alpha   90.00
_cell.angle_beta   90.00
_cell.angle_gamma   90.00
#
_symmetry.space_group_name_H-M   'P 1'
#
loop_
_entity.id
_entity.type
_entity.pdbx_description
1 polymer ?
#
loop_
_entity_poly.entity_id
_entity_poly.type
_entity_poly.pdbx_seq_one_letter_code
_entity_poly.pdbx_strand_id
1 'polypeptide(L)'
;MSDRQFFQGLAVAGVITNAEALAAVKTGAIPSGMMSLIAGLPEDSRFGAEMLLSGATEFKRTHPLTSAFGAGFGWTESQIDNFWIAASIL
;
A
#
# COMPACT_ATOMS: atom_id res chain seq x y z
N MET A 1 -2.84 -9.55 -5.58
CA MET A 1 -4.17 -9.23 -5.04
C MET A 1 -4.65 -7.92 -5.65
N SER A 2 -5.95 -7.66 -5.66
CA SER A 2 -6.45 -6.42 -6.25
C SER A 2 -6.09 -5.19 -5.42
N ASP A 3 -6.12 -4.03 -6.06
CA ASP A 3 -6.06 -2.71 -5.42
C ASP A 3 -7.09 -2.57 -4.29
N ARG A 4 -8.33 -2.99 -4.54
CA ARG A 4 -9.40 -3.01 -3.54
C ARG A 4 -9.00 -3.81 -2.30
N GLN A 5 -8.53 -5.05 -2.50
CA GLN A 5 -8.10 -5.94 -1.42
C GLN A 5 -6.98 -5.32 -0.60
N PHE A 6 -6.01 -4.70 -1.27
CA PHE A 6 -4.88 -4.05 -0.62
C PHE A 6 -5.31 -2.85 0.24
N PHE A 7 -6.00 -1.88 -0.35
CA PHE A 7 -6.41 -0.67 0.37
C PHE A 7 -7.46 -0.95 1.45
N GLN A 8 -8.38 -1.88 1.20
CA GLN A 8 -9.32 -2.36 2.21
C GLN A 8 -8.59 -3.07 3.36
N GLY A 9 -7.61 -3.91 3.05
CA GLY A 9 -6.76 -4.53 4.05
C GLY A 9 -6.03 -3.51 4.91
N LEU A 10 -5.49 -2.45 4.31
CA LEU A 10 -4.78 -1.38 5.05
C LEU A 10 -5.73 -0.65 6.00
N ALA A 11 -6.98 -0.43 5.60
CA ALA A 11 -7.99 0.16 6.48
C ALA A 11 -8.39 -0.78 7.63
N VAL A 12 -8.56 -2.08 7.36
CA VAL A 12 -8.84 -3.09 8.39
C VAL A 12 -7.68 -3.21 9.38
N ALA A 13 -6.43 -3.10 8.89
CA ALA A 13 -5.23 -3.08 9.72
C ALA A 13 -5.02 -1.76 10.48
N GLY A 14 -5.87 -0.74 10.26
CA GLY A 14 -5.78 0.57 10.92
C GLY A 14 -4.62 1.44 10.46
N VAL A 15 -4.01 1.13 9.31
CA VAL A 15 -2.88 1.89 8.74
C VAL A 15 -3.37 3.17 8.08
N ILE A 16 -4.53 3.10 7.42
CA ILE A 16 -5.20 4.22 6.77
C ILE A 16 -6.66 4.28 7.20
N THR A 17 -7.32 5.41 6.99
CA THR A 17 -8.75 5.53 7.28
C THR A 17 -9.60 4.86 6.19
N ASN A 18 -10.84 4.47 6.54
CA ASN A 18 -11.81 3.97 5.56
C ASN A 18 -12.05 4.95 4.40
N ALA A 19 -12.02 6.26 4.68
CA ALA A 19 -12.18 7.30 3.68
C ALA A 19 -11.01 7.31 2.69
N GLU A 20 -9.77 7.18 3.19
CA GLU A 20 -8.58 7.07 2.35
C GLU A 20 -8.58 5.79 1.51
N ALA A 21 -8.96 4.65 2.08
CA ALA A 21 -9.09 3.41 1.32
C ALA A 21 -10.12 3.53 0.18
N LEU A 22 -11.26 4.14 0.44
CA LEU A 22 -12.28 4.41 -0.58
C LEU A 22 -11.79 5.37 -1.65
N ALA A 23 -11.08 6.44 -1.27
CA ALA A 23 -10.50 7.39 -2.22
C ALA A 23 -9.42 6.74 -3.09
N ALA A 24 -8.56 5.89 -2.49
CA ALA A 24 -7.55 5.15 -3.23
C ALA A 24 -8.15 4.25 -4.31
N VAL A 25 -9.18 3.48 -3.97
CA VAL A 25 -9.84 2.57 -4.93
C VAL A 25 -10.68 3.32 -5.95
N LYS A 26 -11.36 4.42 -5.58
CA LYS A 26 -12.27 5.13 -6.48
C LYS A 26 -11.57 6.10 -7.42
N THR A 27 -10.52 6.78 -6.95
CA THR A 27 -9.89 7.89 -7.68
C THR A 27 -8.39 7.70 -7.86
N GLY A 28 -7.80 6.61 -7.37
CA GLY A 28 -6.34 6.44 -7.36
C GLY A 28 -5.64 7.41 -6.42
N ALA A 29 -6.34 7.93 -5.40
CA ALA A 29 -5.75 8.87 -4.43
C ALA A 29 -4.81 8.13 -3.48
N ILE A 30 -3.57 8.60 -3.37
CA ILE A 30 -2.59 7.97 -2.50
C ILE A 30 -2.89 8.36 -1.03
N PRO A 31 -3.07 7.41 -0.11
CA PRO A 31 -3.27 7.72 1.30
C PRO A 31 -2.10 8.50 1.90
N SER A 32 -2.39 9.37 2.88
CA SER A 32 -1.38 10.25 3.49
C SER A 32 -0.22 9.49 4.13
N GLY A 33 -0.50 8.35 4.77
CA GLY A 33 0.52 7.44 5.30
C GLY A 33 1.47 6.91 4.23
N MET A 34 0.97 6.62 3.02
CA MET A 34 1.82 6.14 1.90
C MET A 34 2.59 7.27 1.23
N MET A 35 2.00 8.46 1.11
CA MET A 35 2.72 9.66 0.66
C MET A 35 3.95 9.93 1.54
N SER A 36 3.84 9.72 2.85
CA SER A 36 4.97 9.88 3.78
C SER A 36 6.10 8.88 3.50
N LEU A 37 5.75 7.65 3.09
CA LEU A 37 6.72 6.63 2.71
C LEU A 37 7.38 6.92 1.37
N ILE A 38 6.61 7.40 0.40
CA ILE A 38 7.13 7.85 -0.90
C ILE A 38 8.10 9.01 -0.69
N ALA A 39 7.78 9.97 0.19
CA ALA A 39 8.68 11.08 0.50
C ALA A 39 10.04 10.62 1.06
N GLY A 40 10.08 9.47 1.73
CA GLY A 40 11.31 8.83 2.22
C GLY A 40 12.13 8.11 1.15
N LEU A 41 11.58 7.87 -0.04
CA LEU A 41 12.31 7.26 -1.16
C LEU A 41 13.23 8.28 -1.85
N PRO A 42 14.31 7.82 -2.51
CA PRO A 42 15.11 8.66 -3.41
C PRO A 42 14.23 9.30 -4.47
N GLU A 43 14.55 10.54 -4.86
CA GLU A 43 13.74 11.36 -5.78
C GLU A 43 13.37 10.61 -7.08
N ASP A 44 14.35 9.92 -7.67
CA ASP A 44 14.18 9.11 -8.89
C ASP A 44 13.17 7.96 -8.75
N SER A 45 12.92 7.48 -7.53
CA SER A 45 12.01 6.37 -7.25
C SER A 45 10.60 6.83 -6.83
N ARG A 46 10.41 8.11 -6.50
CA ARG A 46 9.13 8.63 -5.99
C ARG A 46 8.03 8.55 -7.03
N PHE A 47 8.30 9.05 -8.24
CA PHE A 47 7.34 9.05 -9.33
C PHE A 47 6.88 7.63 -9.71
N GLY A 48 7.79 6.66 -9.74
CA GLY A 48 7.46 5.26 -9.99
C GLY A 48 6.58 4.66 -8.89
N ALA A 49 6.84 5.00 -7.63
CA ALA A 49 6.02 4.57 -6.51
C ALA A 49 4.62 5.21 -6.52
N GLU A 50 4.51 6.50 -6.86
CA GLU A 50 3.22 7.20 -7.00
C GLU A 50 2.39 6.61 -8.13
N MET A 51 2.98 6.42 -9.31
CA MET A 51 2.32 5.79 -10.45
C MET A 51 1.83 4.38 -10.12
N LEU A 52 2.64 3.59 -9.41
CA LEU A 52 2.24 2.26 -9.01
C LEU A 52 1.09 2.31 -7.99
N LEU A 53 1.14 3.20 -7.00
CA LEU A 53 0.05 3.28 -6.01
C LEU A 53 -1.25 3.86 -6.57
N SER A 54 -1.16 4.80 -7.50
CA SER A 54 -2.33 5.47 -8.09
C SER A 54 -2.97 4.64 -9.21
N GLY A 55 -2.16 3.89 -9.97
CA GLY A 55 -2.61 3.17 -11.16
C GLY A 55 -2.51 1.65 -11.10
N ALA A 56 -1.94 1.04 -10.05
CA ALA A 56 -1.90 -0.42 -9.97
C ALA A 56 -3.29 -0.98 -9.70
N THR A 57 -3.73 -1.83 -10.60
CA THR A 57 -4.90 -2.69 -10.43
C THR A 57 -4.55 -3.99 -9.71
N GLU A 58 -3.26 -4.35 -9.68
CA GLU A 58 -2.74 -5.54 -9.03
C GLU A 58 -1.50 -5.24 -8.19
N PHE A 59 -1.55 -5.64 -6.91
CA PHE A 59 -0.44 -5.57 -5.98
C PHE A 59 0.16 -6.96 -5.76
N LYS A 60 1.48 -7.06 -5.94
CA LYS A 60 2.24 -8.31 -5.78
C LYS A 60 3.14 -8.24 -4.55
N ARG A 61 3.14 -9.30 -3.73
CA ARG A 61 4.06 -9.43 -2.58
C ARG A 61 5.53 -9.43 -2.99
N THR A 62 5.83 -10.02 -4.13
CA THR A 62 7.19 -10.05 -4.68
C THR A 62 7.64 -8.70 -5.22
N HIS A 63 6.77 -7.68 -5.26
CA HIS A 63 7.15 -6.36 -5.72
C HIS A 63 8.04 -5.65 -4.67
N PRO A 64 9.20 -5.09 -5.05
CA PRO A 64 10.12 -4.44 -4.11
C PRO A 64 9.48 -3.32 -3.27
N LEU A 65 8.55 -2.55 -3.86
CA LEU A 65 7.82 -1.50 -3.15
C LEU A 65 6.99 -2.03 -1.98
N THR A 66 6.44 -3.24 -2.06
CA THR A 66 5.63 -3.83 -0.99
C THR A 66 6.45 -4.05 0.27
N SER A 67 7.67 -4.58 0.12
CA SER A 67 8.60 -4.73 1.23
C SER A 67 9.02 -3.37 1.82
N ALA A 68 9.22 -2.37 0.95
CA ALA A 68 9.54 -1.01 1.38
C ALA A 68 8.41 -0.36 2.18
N PHE A 69 7.14 -0.57 1.80
CA PHE A 69 6.01 -0.04 2.55
C PHE A 69 5.88 -0.68 3.93
N GLY A 70 5.94 -2.00 4.00
CA GLY A 70 5.88 -2.69 5.29
C GLY A 70 7.01 -2.26 6.23
N ALA A 71 8.24 -2.18 5.74
CA ALA A 71 9.37 -1.65 6.51
C ALA A 71 9.14 -0.18 6.93
N GLY A 72 8.57 0.63 6.04
CA GLY A 72 8.21 2.02 6.30
C GLY A 72 7.16 2.19 7.41
N PHE A 73 6.23 1.24 7.53
CA PHE A 73 5.27 1.18 8.64
C PHE A 73 5.84 0.51 9.91
N GLY A 74 7.12 0.12 9.90
CA GLY A 74 7.76 -0.58 11.01
C GLY A 74 7.32 -2.05 11.16
N TRP A 75 6.74 -2.63 10.11
CA TRP A 75 6.30 -4.02 10.11
C TRP A 75 7.48 -4.96 9.85
N THR A 76 7.47 -6.09 10.56
CA THR A 76 8.34 -7.23 10.28
C THR A 76 7.88 -7.96 9.02
N GLU A 77 8.76 -8.73 8.37
CA GLU A 77 8.39 -9.54 7.20
C GLU A 77 7.19 -10.46 7.47
N SER A 78 7.11 -11.03 8.67
CA SER A 78 5.96 -11.86 9.09
C SER A 78 4.65 -11.07 9.17
N GLN A 79 4.69 -9.81 9.62
CA GLN A 79 3.50 -8.96 9.65
C GLN A 79 3.05 -8.58 8.23
N ILE A 80 3.99 -8.34 7.32
CA ILE A 80 3.70 -8.07 5.91
C ILE A 80 3.05 -9.31 5.25
N ASP A 81 3.56 -10.50 5.54
CA ASP A 81 3.01 -11.75 5.01
C ASP A 81 1.61 -12.03 5.58
N ASN A 82 1.42 -11.84 6.88
CA ASN A 82 0.12 -11.98 7.53
C ASN A 82 -0.90 -10.99 6.97
N PHE A 83 -0.49 -9.75 6.74
CA PHE A 83 -1.31 -8.74 6.09
C PHE A 83 -1.75 -9.20 4.70
N TRP A 84 -0.85 -9.75 3.89
CA TRP A 84 -1.22 -10.23 2.57
C TRP A 84 -2.13 -11.44 2.54
N ILE A 85 -1.92 -12.39 3.44
CA ILE A 85 -2.84 -13.51 3.59
C ILE A 85 -4.23 -12.97 3.96
N ALA A 86 -4.32 -12.10 4.97
CA ALA A 86 -5.57 -11.51 5.43
C ALA A 86 -6.25 -10.61 4.38
N ALA A 87 -5.49 -9.84 3.60
CA ALA A 87 -6.05 -8.96 2.58
C ALA A 87 -6.47 -9.75 1.31
N SER A 88 -5.82 -10.88 1.01
CA SER A 88 -6.16 -11.73 -0.14
C SER A 88 -7.55 -12.37 -0.07
N ILE A 89 -8.15 -12.45 1.13
CA ILE A 89 -9.46 -13.05 1.37
C ILE A 89 -10.61 -12.02 1.42
N LEU A 90 -10.33 -10.74 1.19
CA LEU A 90 -11.31 -9.63 1.13
C LEU A 90 -11.89 -9.41 -0.27
#